data_AF-A0A845B702-F1
#
_entry.id   AF-A0A845B702-F1
#
_cell.length_a   1.000
_cell.length_b   1.000
_cell.length_c   1.000
_cell.angle_alpha   90.00
_cell.angle_beta   90.00
_cell.angle_gamma   90.00
#
_symmetry.space_group_name_H-M   'P 1'
#
loop_
_entity.id
_entity.type
_entity.pdbx_description
1 polymer ?
#
loop_
_entity_poly.entity_id
_entity_poly.type
_entity_poly.pdbx_seq_one_letter_code
_entity_poly.pdbx_strand_id
1 'polypeptide(L)'
;MRAFRLAAAAWEAERVLLGLQARRMVGRAVLGAIAAILLCAAFAMAHVLIWFALEGWSPLARAAWLTSGDLVVAVILLMLALRDRPTAQEIEARLLRDTAMAQARASVGLVPLLGSVARSSWIGVIAGLVRRRRAPR
;
A
#
# COMPACT_ATOMS: atom_id res chain seq x y z
N MET A 1 9.12 -7.68 -31.51
CA MET A 1 7.77 -7.08 -31.42
C MET A 1 6.77 -7.85 -30.55
N ARG A 2 6.80 -9.20 -30.51
CA ARG A 2 5.91 -9.99 -29.62
C ARG A 2 6.08 -9.69 -28.11
N ALA A 3 7.31 -9.49 -27.64
CA ALA A 3 7.59 -9.19 -26.24
C ALA A 3 6.92 -7.88 -25.75
N PHE A 4 6.94 -6.82 -26.56
CA PHE A 4 6.27 -5.56 -26.22
C PHE A 4 4.74 -5.69 -26.16
N ARG A 5 4.14 -6.53 -27.02
CA ARG A 5 2.68 -6.80 -26.96
C ARG A 5 2.27 -7.58 -25.71
N LEU A 6 3.10 -8.53 -25.28
CA LEU A 6 2.87 -9.26 -24.02
C LEU A 6 3.03 -8.35 -22.80
N ALA A 7 4.02 -7.46 -22.81
CA ALA A 7 4.21 -6.47 -21.75
C ALA A 7 3.04 -5.47 -21.66
N ALA A 8 2.55 -4.97 -22.81
CA ALA A 8 1.39 -4.08 -22.84
C ALA A 8 0.11 -4.78 -22.31
N ALA A 9 -0.13 -6.03 -22.73
CA ALA A 9 -1.28 -6.81 -22.25
C ALA A 9 -1.21 -7.09 -20.74
N ALA A 10 -0.03 -7.39 -20.21
CA ALA A 10 0.17 -7.57 -18.77
C ALA A 10 -0.11 -6.28 -17.99
N TRP A 11 0.38 -5.13 -18.48
CA TRP A 11 0.15 -3.83 -17.86
C TRP A 11 -1.34 -3.44 -17.83
N GLU A 12 -2.08 -3.76 -18.90
CA GLU A 12 -3.51 -3.45 -18.99
C GLU A 12 -4.34 -4.30 -18.02
N ALA A 13 -3.97 -5.57 -17.83
CA ALA A 13 -4.57 -6.46 -16.84
C ALA A 13 -4.31 -5.97 -15.40
N GLU A 14 -3.08 -5.54 -15.10
CA GLU A 14 -2.69 -4.97 -13.80
C GLU A 14 -3.55 -3.73 -13.47
N ARG A 15 -3.75 -2.84 -14.44
CA ARG A 15 -4.55 -1.62 -14.26
C ARG A 15 -6.01 -1.93 -13.92
N VAL A 16 -6.61 -2.93 -14.58
CA VAL A 16 -7.99 -3.35 -14.30
C VAL A 16 -8.09 -3.95 -12.89
N LEU A 17 -7.11 -4.74 -12.49
CA LEU A 17 -7.08 -5.40 -11.17
C LEU A 17 -6.95 -4.35 -10.04
N LEU A 18 -6.06 -3.37 -10.20
CA LEU A 18 -5.93 -2.22 -9.29
C LEU A 18 -7.22 -1.39 -9.23
N GLY A 19 -7.89 -1.17 -10.36
CA GLY A 19 -9.15 -0.44 -10.40
C GLY A 19 -10.27 -1.14 -9.61
N LEU A 20 -10.36 -2.47 -9.71
CA LEU A 20 -11.33 -3.27 -8.94
C LEU A 20 -11.01 -3.27 -7.44
N GLN A 21 -9.74 -3.38 -7.07
CA GLN A 21 -9.30 -3.29 -5.67
C GLN A 21 -9.60 -1.91 -5.08
N ALA A 22 -9.29 -0.83 -5.80
CA ALA A 22 -9.56 0.54 -5.38
C ALA A 22 -11.05 0.76 -5.12
N ARG A 23 -11.93 0.30 -6.02
CA ARG A 23 -13.39 0.42 -5.84
C ARG A 23 -13.89 -0.29 -4.59
N ARG A 24 -13.39 -1.51 -4.31
CA ARG A 24 -13.75 -2.24 -3.08
C ARG A 24 -13.27 -1.51 -1.82
N MET A 25 -12.07 -0.91 -1.88
CA MET A 25 -11.51 -0.14 -0.77
C MET A 25 -12.33 1.13 -0.50
N VAL A 26 -12.71 1.86 -1.55
CA VAL A 26 -13.58 3.04 -1.44
C VAL A 26 -14.94 2.67 -0.85
N GLY A 27 -15.58 1.60 -1.35
CA GLY A 27 -16.86 1.15 -0.81
C GLY A 27 -16.78 0.79 0.68
N ARG A 28 -15.72 0.08 1.09
CA ARG A 28 -15.46 -0.23 2.50
C ARG A 28 -15.18 1.03 3.34
N ALA A 29 -14.42 1.99 2.81
CA ALA A 29 -14.13 3.23 3.52
C ALA A 29 -15.40 4.07 3.72
N VAL A 30 -16.25 4.18 2.69
CA VAL A 30 -17.52 4.91 2.78
C VAL A 30 -18.46 4.24 3.78
N LEU A 31 -18.67 2.93 3.67
CA LEU A 31 -19.52 2.19 4.62
C LEU A 31 -18.96 2.24 6.05
N GLY A 32 -17.64 2.13 6.20
CA GLY A 32 -16.97 2.28 7.49
C GLY A 32 -17.16 3.66 8.10
N ALA A 33 -17.06 4.72 7.30
CA ALA A 33 -17.31 6.08 7.74
C ALA A 33 -18.76 6.29 8.19
N ILE A 34 -19.74 5.79 7.41
CA ILE A 34 -21.16 5.85 7.77
C ILE A 34 -21.40 5.09 9.08
N ALA A 35 -20.86 3.88 9.21
CA ALA A 35 -20.99 3.08 10.44
C ALA A 35 -20.38 3.79 11.65
N ALA A 36 -19.22 4.45 11.49
CA ALA A 36 -18.59 5.23 12.55
C ALA A 36 -19.46 6.41 13.00
N ILE A 37 -20.04 7.16 12.05
CA ILE A 37 -20.96 8.27 12.36
C ILE A 37 -22.18 7.76 13.14
N LEU A 38 -22.81 6.68 12.68
CA LEU A 38 -23.97 6.09 13.36
C LEU A 38 -23.62 5.59 14.76
N LEU A 39 -22.45 4.97 14.93
CA LEU A 39 -21.97 4.51 16.24
C LEU A 39 -21.76 5.69 17.20
N CYS A 40 -21.15 6.79 16.75
CA CYS A 40 -21.00 8.01 17.54
C CYS A 40 -22.36 8.58 17.98
N ALA A 41 -23.34 8.62 17.07
CA ALA A 41 -24.69 9.09 17.39
C ALA A 41 -25.39 8.18 18.41
N ALA A 42 -25.30 6.86 18.22
CA ALA A 42 -25.85 5.88 19.17
C ALA A 42 -25.19 5.99 20.54
N PHE A 43 -23.87 6.17 20.59
CA PHE A 43 -23.11 6.33 21.83
C PHE A 43 -23.51 7.61 22.59
N ALA A 44 -23.70 8.72 21.88
CA ALA A 44 -24.20 9.96 22.47
C ALA A 44 -25.62 9.80 23.03
N MET A 45 -26.51 9.08 22.34
CA MET A 45 -27.86 8.79 22.88
C MET A 45 -27.82 7.84 24.08
N ALA A 46 -26.90 6.87 24.10
CA ALA A 46 -26.69 6.02 25.26
C ALA A 46 -26.27 6.84 26.49
N HIS A 47 -25.44 7.88 26.33
CA HIS A 47 -25.09 8.79 27.43
C HIS A 47 -26.30 9.49 28.02
N VAL A 48 -27.16 10.04 27.16
CA VAL A 48 -28.39 10.72 27.58
C VAL A 48 -29.30 9.75 28.33
N LEU A 49 -29.48 8.53 27.81
CA LEU A 49 -30.26 7.48 28.48
C LEU A 49 -29.69 7.11 29.86
N ILE A 50 -28.38 6.91 29.97
CA ILE A 50 -27.73 6.59 31.25
C ILE A 50 -27.89 7.76 32.24
N TRP A 51 -27.77 9.00 31.75
CA TRP A 51 -27.96 10.19 32.60
C TRP A 51 -29.35 10.24 33.24
N PHE A 52 -30.40 9.93 32.46
CA PHE A 52 -31.77 9.82 32.96
C PHE A 52 -31.97 8.58 33.83
N ALA A 53 -31.37 7.44 33.49
CA ALA A 53 -31.47 6.22 34.31
C ALA A 53 -30.86 6.40 35.71
N LEU A 54 -29.88 7.29 35.87
CA LEU A 54 -29.23 7.60 37.13
C LEU A 54 -29.90 8.75 37.90
N GLU A 55 -31.19 9.03 37.69
CA GLU A 55 -31.90 10.17 38.28
C GLU A 55 -31.86 10.25 39.82
N GLY A 56 -31.64 9.14 40.52
CA GLY A 56 -31.47 9.12 41.97
C GLY A 56 -30.09 9.54 42.49
N TRP A 57 -29.10 9.73 41.61
CA TRP A 57 -27.71 9.98 42.01
C TRP A 57 -27.40 11.48 41.99
N SER A 58 -26.41 11.90 42.78
CA SER A 58 -25.90 13.28 42.72
C SER A 58 -25.31 13.57 41.32
N PRO A 59 -25.41 14.82 40.82
CA PRO A 59 -24.89 15.16 39.49
C PRO A 59 -23.41 14.81 39.30
N LEU A 60 -22.61 14.97 40.38
CA LEU A 60 -21.19 14.63 40.39
C LEU A 60 -20.98 13.11 40.24
N ALA A 61 -21.76 12.29 40.95
CA ALA A 61 -21.66 10.84 40.86
C ALA A 61 -22.05 10.32 39.47
N ARG A 62 -23.07 10.91 38.82
CA ARG A 62 -23.44 10.58 37.43
C ARG A 62 -22.32 10.88 36.45
N ALA A 63 -21.76 12.08 36.53
CA ALA A 63 -20.66 12.50 35.67
C ALA A 63 -19.43 11.58 35.86
N ALA A 64 -19.05 11.30 37.11
CA ALA A 64 -17.95 10.38 37.41
C ALA A 64 -18.18 8.99 36.82
N TRP A 65 -19.40 8.46 36.90
CA TRP A 65 -19.75 7.15 36.35
C TRP A 65 -19.66 7.12 34.82
N LEU A 66 -20.27 8.10 34.12
CA LEU A 66 -20.19 8.21 32.67
C LEU A 66 -18.72 8.32 32.20
N THR A 67 -17.96 9.25 32.77
CA THR A 67 -16.57 9.47 32.38
C THR A 67 -15.70 8.24 32.65
N SER A 68 -15.94 7.50 33.72
CA SER A 68 -15.23 6.26 34.00
C SER A 68 -15.52 5.17 32.96
N GLY A 69 -16.79 5.04 32.53
CA GLY A 69 -17.19 4.12 31.46
C GLY A 69 -16.51 4.46 30.14
N ASP A 70 -16.52 5.75 29.76
CA ASP A 70 -15.88 6.23 28.54
C ASP A 70 -14.38 5.98 28.55
N LEU A 71 -13.73 6.21 29.70
CA LEU A 71 -12.30 5.96 29.86
C LEU A 71 -11.98 4.48 29.63
N VAL A 72 -12.79 3.55 30.16
CA VAL A 72 -12.60 2.11 29.92
C VAL A 72 -12.75 1.78 28.45
N VAL A 73 -13.81 2.27 27.79
CA VAL A 73 -14.03 2.04 26.36
C VAL A 73 -12.88 2.61 25.52
N ALA A 74 -12.43 3.83 25.82
CA ALA A 74 -11.32 4.49 25.14
C ALA A 74 -10.01 3.70 25.29
N VAL A 75 -9.71 3.19 26.48
CA VAL A 75 -8.54 2.34 26.72
C VAL A 75 -8.62 1.04 25.91
N ILE A 76 -9.79 0.38 25.86
CA ILE A 76 -9.97 -0.84 25.07
C ILE A 76 -9.77 -0.55 23.58
N LEU A 77 -10.37 0.51 23.05
CA LEU A 77 -10.22 0.91 21.65
C LEU A 77 -8.77 1.29 21.33
N LEU A 78 -8.09 2.00 22.22
CA LEU A 78 -6.67 2.31 22.09
C LEU A 78 -5.82 1.04 22.05
N MET A 79 -6.06 0.08 22.93
CA MET A 79 -5.35 -1.20 22.92
C MET A 79 -5.61 -1.99 21.63
N LEU A 80 -6.84 -1.96 21.09
CA LEU A 80 -7.17 -2.60 19.82
C LEU A 80 -6.51 -1.90 18.63
N ALA A 81 -6.46 -0.56 18.63
CA ALA A 81 -5.79 0.22 17.60
C ALA A 81 -4.27 0.01 17.64
N LEU A 82 -3.66 -0.01 18.83
CA LEU A 82 -2.24 -0.32 18.99
C LEU A 82 -1.90 -1.77 18.63
N ARG A 83 -2.90 -2.66 18.63
CA ARG A 83 -2.75 -4.04 18.17
C ARG A 83 -2.80 -4.17 16.65
N ASP A 84 -2.79 -3.05 15.91
CA ASP A 84 -2.77 -3.00 14.44
C ASP A 84 -1.86 -4.08 13.85
N ARG A 85 -2.52 -5.12 13.34
CA ARG A 85 -1.87 -6.17 12.56
C ARG A 85 -1.91 -5.71 11.11
N PRO A 86 -0.77 -5.70 10.41
CA PRO A 86 -0.75 -5.31 9.01
C PRO A 86 -1.76 -6.14 8.26
N THR A 87 -2.69 -5.46 7.59
CA THR A 87 -3.77 -6.13 6.88
C THR A 87 -3.18 -6.93 5.72
N ALA A 88 -3.85 -8.02 5.30
CA ALA A 88 -3.39 -8.80 4.15
C ALA A 88 -3.16 -7.92 2.91
N GLN A 89 -3.96 -6.85 2.75
CA GLN A 89 -3.82 -5.86 1.69
C GLN A 89 -2.57 -4.97 1.84
N GLU A 90 -2.19 -4.57 3.06
CA GLU A 90 -0.92 -3.88 3.30
C GLU A 90 0.29 -4.79 3.03
N ILE A 91 0.19 -6.05 3.42
CA ILE A 91 1.25 -7.04 3.17
C ILE A 91 1.41 -7.25 1.66
N GLU A 92 0.29 -7.39 0.95
CA GLU A 92 0.26 -7.56 -0.51
C GLU A 92 0.77 -6.30 -1.23
N ALA A 93 0.38 -5.10 -0.79
CA ALA A 93 0.90 -3.84 -1.34
C ALA A 93 2.40 -3.65 -1.08
N ARG A 94 2.91 -4.02 0.10
CA ARG A 94 4.35 -4.02 0.42
C ARG A 94 5.09 -5.02 -0.45
N LEU A 95 4.55 -6.23 -0.61
CA LEU A 95 5.10 -7.26 -1.50
C LEU A 95 5.12 -6.79 -2.97
N LEU A 96 4.06 -6.14 -3.45
CA LEU A 96 4.00 -5.61 -4.81
C LEU A 96 5.05 -4.51 -5.04
N ARG A 97 5.21 -3.61 -4.06
CA ARG A 97 6.24 -2.57 -4.10
C ARG A 97 7.65 -3.18 -4.10
N ASP A 98 7.89 -4.13 -3.22
CA ASP A 98 9.20 -4.73 -3.04
C ASP A 98 9.58 -5.60 -4.26
N THR A 99 8.61 -6.31 -4.86
CA THR A 99 8.79 -7.04 -6.12
C THR A 99 9.02 -6.08 -7.30
N ALA A 100 8.26 -4.99 -7.41
CA ALA A 100 8.49 -3.96 -8.43
C ALA A 100 9.87 -3.30 -8.30
N MET A 101 10.32 -2.98 -7.07
CA MET A 101 11.67 -2.46 -6.83
C MET A 101 12.75 -3.49 -7.16
N ALA A 102 12.54 -4.77 -6.84
CA ALA A 102 13.46 -5.84 -7.17
C ALA A 102 13.59 -6.03 -8.69
N GLN A 103 12.47 -6.01 -9.43
CA GLN A 103 12.45 -6.08 -10.89
C GLN A 103 13.10 -4.85 -11.54
N ALA A 104 12.85 -3.64 -11.01
CA ALA A 104 13.52 -2.44 -11.48
C ALA A 104 15.04 -2.51 -11.29
N ARG A 105 15.51 -3.00 -10.13
CA ARG A 105 16.94 -3.23 -9.88
C ARG A 105 17.53 -4.28 -10.81
N ALA A 106 16.84 -5.39 -11.07
CA ALA A 106 17.29 -6.40 -12.01
C ALA A 106 17.37 -5.87 -13.45
N SER A 107 16.43 -5.01 -13.84
CA SER A 107 16.40 -4.34 -15.15
C SER A 107 17.57 -3.36 -15.32
N VAL A 108 17.88 -2.59 -14.26
CA VAL A 108 19.04 -1.68 -14.23
C VAL A 108 20.36 -2.46 -14.14
N GLY A 109 20.39 -3.60 -13.45
CA GLY A 109 21.56 -4.48 -13.33
C GLY A 109 22.00 -5.16 -14.64
N LEU A 110 21.14 -5.21 -15.66
CA LEU A 110 21.50 -5.68 -17.00
C LEU A 110 22.17 -4.60 -17.87
N VAL A 111 22.07 -3.32 -17.49
CA VAL A 111 22.69 -2.20 -18.22
C VAL A 111 24.22 -2.24 -18.18
N PRO A 112 24.89 -2.55 -17.05
CA PRO A 112 26.35 -2.74 -17.01
C PRO A 112 26.84 -3.93 -17.84
N LEU A 113 26.07 -5.04 -17.90
CA LEU A 113 26.44 -6.21 -18.69
C LEU A 113 26.40 -5.89 -20.19
N LEU A 114 25.39 -5.16 -20.67
CA LEU A 114 25.35 -4.66 -22.05
C LEU A 114 26.46 -3.62 -22.33
N GLY A 115 26.78 -2.77 -21.35
CA GLY A 115 27.91 -1.83 -21.44
C GLY A 115 29.28 -2.51 -21.49
N SER A 116 29.45 -3.66 -20.83
CA SER A 116 30.69 -4.44 -20.84
C SER A 116 30.93 -5.16 -22.18
N VAL A 117 29.86 -5.61 -22.85
CA VAL A 117 29.94 -6.19 -24.20
C VAL A 117 30.28 -5.11 -25.23
N ALA A 118 29.74 -3.90 -25.09
CA ALA A 118 30.05 -2.75 -25.94
C ALA A 118 31.50 -2.23 -25.77
N ARG A 119 32.14 -2.46 -24.61
CA ARG A 119 33.55 -2.14 -24.35
C ARG A 119 34.52 -3.28 -24.65
N SER A 120 34.05 -4.43 -25.14
CA SER A 120 34.95 -5.53 -25.47
C SER A 120 35.91 -5.12 -26.61
N SER A 121 37.20 -5.09 -26.28
CA SER A 121 38.32 -4.71 -27.16
C SER A 121 38.43 -5.53 -28.44
N TRP A 122 37.71 -6.66 -28.53
CA TRP A 122 37.65 -7.54 -29.70
C TRP A 122 37.11 -6.86 -30.97
N ILE A 123 36.14 -5.94 -30.85
CA ILE A 123 35.62 -5.20 -32.02
C ILE A 123 36.69 -4.24 -32.57
N GLY A 124 37.52 -3.64 -31.70
CA GLY A 124 38.66 -2.81 -32.08
C GLY A 124 39.78 -3.59 -32.77
N VAL A 125 40.03 -4.83 -32.33
CA VAL A 125 41.04 -5.73 -32.93
C VAL A 125 40.60 -6.20 -34.33
N ILE A 126 39.33 -6.57 -34.50
CA ILE A 126 38.79 -6.98 -35.81
C ILE A 126 38.77 -5.80 -36.80
N ALA A 127 38.36 -4.60 -36.35
CA ALA A 127 38.38 -3.40 -37.18
C ALA A 127 39.82 -2.96 -37.56
N GLY A 128 40.79 -3.12 -36.65
CA GLY A 128 42.20 -2.85 -36.90
C GLY A 128 42.82 -3.79 -37.93
N LEU A 129 42.44 -5.07 -37.91
CA LEU A 129 42.90 -6.08 -38.87
C LEU A 129 42.35 -5.85 -40.29
N VAL A 130 41.12 -5.36 -40.42
CA VAL A 130 40.51 -5.04 -41.72
C VAL A 130 41.14 -3.79 -42.36
N ARG A 131 41.51 -2.79 -41.56
CA ARG A 131 42.14 -1.56 -42.08
C ARG A 131 43.57 -1.76 -42.58
N ARG A 132 44.29 -2.78 -42.10
CA ARG A 132 45.68 -3.08 -42.50
C ARG A 132 45.82 -3.71 -43.89
N ARG A 133 44.71 -4.11 -44.53
CA ARG A 133 44.70 -4.71 -45.89
C ARG A 133 44.49 -3.70 -47.03
N ARG A 134 44.37 -2.39 -46.75
CA ARG A 134 44.14 -1.34 -47.77
C ARG A 134 45.27 -0.29 -47.84
N ALA A 135 46.52 -0.73 -47.79
CA ALA A 135 47.65 0.13 -48.18
C ALA A 135 48.06 -0.23 -49.63
N PRO A 136 47.71 0.60 -50.63
CA PRO A 136 48.19 0.42 -52.01
C PRO A 136 49.66 0.84 -52.12
N ARG A 137 50.44 0.05 -52.87
CA ARG A 137 51.73 0.47 -53.43
C ARG A 137 51.50 1.22 -54.73
#